data_AF-A0A7G8VRL4-F1
#
_entry.id   AF-A0A7G8VRL4-F1
#
_cell.length_a   1.000
_cell.length_b   1.000
_cell.length_c   1.000
_cell.angle_alpha   90.00
_cell.angle_beta   90.00
_cell.angle_gamma   90.00
#
_symmetry.space_group_name_H-M   'P 1'
#
loop_
_entity.id
_entity.type
_entity.pdbx_description
1 polymer ?
#
loop_
_entity_poly.entity_id
_entity_poly.type
_entity_poly.pdbx_seq_one_letter_code
_entity_poly.pdbx_strand_id
1 'polypeptide(L)'
;MAQVAHFVARAELEAQENLVNFIRVCRDRLTVFGPSLCFDDDIWDVTATLDVKAKSGAVRIVFSSWRNAKNKVPIPFDEPFLSFAKAYMRYQHAMRPTISIGARMAALRALHEALSENGSPANPTLASPEKFDRAAQLMQAKLSKGAAYKSAVQLEMIARFLLKNQLLAVSISWKNPIRRPSDTARVGKEFDEQRRAKLLSPAALKALAAAFRLATEPVDILVSSVAAILCCMPDRINEVLHLKADCEIEQKIPSTGEMAHGLRWHPSKGAEPMVKWVVASMTDVLREAIEKIRKQTDQARAVARWCEDHPGQLYLSHEFEHLRSRKHLTMAELADILFREPVNKSSAHTWCRSRGIRTMKVDGRSLVAFADVEAAVWSLQPRGFPIASRGRGLKYSDALCLVLRNTLHPQRATYRGVVELLDHGDINSRLGARRTSGIASIFDKLGLTEDDGSAVRVTTHQFRHYLNTIA
;
A
#
# COMPACT_ATOMS: atom_id res chain seq x y z
N MET A 1 -14.11 -0.07 -58.17
CA MET A 1 -14.45 0.31 -56.78
C MET A 1 -14.30 1.81 -56.68
N ALA A 2 -15.37 2.55 -56.39
CA ALA A 2 -15.28 4.01 -56.26
C ALA A 2 -14.54 4.38 -54.96
N GLN A 3 -13.50 5.21 -55.05
CA GLN A 3 -12.92 5.86 -53.87
C GLN A 3 -13.94 6.87 -53.34
N VAL A 4 -14.65 6.49 -52.28
CA VAL A 4 -15.55 7.40 -51.57
C VAL A 4 -14.70 8.29 -50.68
N ALA A 5 -14.59 9.58 -51.03
CA ALA A 5 -14.01 10.58 -50.16
C ALA A 5 -15.05 10.97 -49.10
N HIS A 6 -14.78 10.65 -47.84
CA HIS A 6 -15.64 11.06 -46.72
C HIS A 6 -15.27 12.49 -46.28
N PHE A 7 -16.24 13.40 -46.27
CA PHE A 7 -16.07 14.75 -45.75
C PHE A 7 -16.02 14.70 -44.21
N VAL A 8 -15.02 15.35 -43.60
CA VAL A 8 -14.83 15.44 -42.15
C VAL A 8 -14.91 16.92 -41.74
N ALA A 9 -15.68 17.24 -40.71
CA ALA A 9 -15.84 18.63 -40.28
C ALA A 9 -14.51 19.19 -39.75
N ARG A 10 -14.25 20.48 -40.00
CA ARG A 10 -13.03 21.15 -39.54
C ARG A 10 -12.83 21.04 -38.01
N ALA A 11 -13.90 21.17 -37.24
CA ALA A 11 -13.85 21.04 -35.78
C ALA A 11 -13.41 19.62 -35.32
N GLU A 12 -13.76 18.58 -36.08
CA GLU A 12 -13.32 17.21 -35.79
C GLU A 12 -11.83 17.03 -36.10
N LEU A 13 -11.35 17.61 -37.19
CA LEU A 13 -9.92 17.62 -37.54
C LEU A 13 -9.09 18.36 -36.49
N GLU A 14 -9.52 19.55 -36.08
CA GLU A 14 -8.85 20.36 -35.06
C GLU A 14 -8.82 19.64 -33.70
N ALA A 15 -9.94 19.02 -33.28
CA ALA A 15 -9.99 18.24 -32.05
C ALA A 15 -9.02 17.04 -32.07
N GLN A 16 -8.93 16.33 -33.20
CA GLN A 16 -8.02 15.21 -33.38
C GLN A 16 -6.55 15.67 -33.38
N GLU A 17 -6.24 16.79 -34.03
CA GLU A 17 -4.90 17.38 -34.03
C GLU A 17 -4.48 17.83 -32.62
N ASN A 18 -5.38 18.49 -31.90
CA ASN A 18 -5.15 18.89 -30.51
C ASN A 18 -4.90 17.69 -29.60
N LEU A 19 -5.61 16.57 -29.82
CA LEU A 19 -5.38 15.33 -29.09
C LEU A 19 -3.98 14.78 -29.34
N VAL A 20 -3.55 14.69 -30.60
CA VAL A 20 -2.21 14.23 -30.97
C VAL A 20 -1.14 15.12 -30.36
N ASN A 21 -1.31 16.45 -30.45
CA ASN A 21 -0.39 17.42 -29.88
C ASN A 21 -0.30 17.31 -28.35
N PHE A 22 -1.44 17.15 -27.67
CA PHE A 22 -1.50 16.95 -26.23
C PHE A 22 -0.75 15.69 -25.79
N ILE A 23 -0.98 14.56 -26.47
CA ILE A 23 -0.30 13.29 -26.20
C ILE A 23 1.21 13.45 -26.38
N ARG A 24 1.64 14.06 -27.50
CA ARG A 24 3.06 14.31 -27.79
C ARG A 24 3.74 15.13 -26.69
N VAL A 25 3.13 16.23 -26.25
CA VAL A 25 3.68 17.06 -25.17
C VAL A 25 3.82 16.26 -23.87
N CYS A 26 2.83 15.46 -23.51
CA CYS A 26 2.87 14.67 -22.28
C CYS A 26 3.86 13.50 -22.34
N ARG A 27 4.05 12.91 -23.52
CA ARG A 27 5.02 11.84 -23.76
C ARG A 27 6.45 12.38 -23.70
N ASP A 28 6.71 13.45 -24.44
CA ASP A 28 8.08 13.87 -24.77
C ASP A 28 8.64 14.93 -23.81
N ARG A 29 7.78 15.74 -23.19
CA ARG A 29 8.22 16.89 -22.37
C ARG A 29 8.01 16.72 -20.87
N LEU A 30 7.06 15.89 -20.44
CA LEU A 30 6.79 15.68 -19.01
C LEU A 30 7.59 14.49 -18.48
N THR A 31 8.32 14.69 -17.39
CA THR A 31 9.11 13.64 -16.71
C THR A 31 8.47 13.16 -15.40
N VAL A 32 7.23 13.57 -15.14
CA VAL A 32 6.47 13.10 -13.98
C VAL A 32 6.34 11.57 -13.98
N PHE A 33 6.39 11.01 -12.78
CA PHE A 33 6.56 9.59 -12.47
C PHE A 33 7.96 9.02 -12.71
N GLY A 34 8.92 9.88 -13.07
CA GLY A 34 10.33 9.55 -13.20
C GLY A 34 10.81 9.73 -14.65
N PRO A 35 12.06 10.18 -14.86
CA PRO A 35 12.60 10.40 -16.20
C PRO A 35 12.81 9.08 -16.97
N SER A 36 13.00 7.97 -16.27
CA SER A 36 13.19 6.63 -16.85
C SER A 36 11.88 5.89 -17.15
N LEU A 37 10.72 6.53 -16.96
CA LEU A 37 9.43 5.90 -17.23
C LEU A 37 9.25 5.71 -18.74
N CYS A 38 9.07 4.46 -19.18
CA CYS A 38 8.65 4.14 -20.54
C CYS A 38 7.16 4.49 -20.71
N PHE A 39 6.85 5.50 -21.53
CA PHE A 39 5.47 5.93 -21.76
C PHE A 39 4.63 4.84 -22.45
N ASP A 40 5.26 4.03 -23.31
CA ASP A 40 4.56 3.05 -24.12
C ASP A 40 4.09 1.83 -23.32
N ASP A 41 4.64 1.60 -22.13
CA ASP A 41 4.18 0.54 -21.22
C ASP A 41 2.74 0.78 -20.75
N ASP A 42 1.95 -0.29 -20.65
CA ASP A 42 0.56 -0.24 -20.15
C ASP A 42 0.46 -0.33 -18.62
N ILE A 43 1.60 -0.57 -17.96
CA ILE A 43 1.72 -0.65 -16.51
C ILE A 43 2.89 0.23 -16.07
N TRP A 44 2.59 1.37 -15.46
CA TRP A 44 3.61 2.26 -14.91
C TRP A 44 3.83 1.95 -13.42
N ASP A 45 5.06 1.60 -13.04
CA ASP A 45 5.46 1.54 -11.64
C ASP A 45 5.76 2.95 -11.13
N VAL A 46 4.86 3.48 -10.31
CA VAL A 46 4.92 4.85 -9.78
C VAL A 46 5.26 4.87 -8.29
N THR A 47 5.75 3.75 -7.76
CA THR A 47 6.01 3.59 -6.32
C THR A 47 7.02 4.62 -5.79
N ALA A 48 8.06 4.92 -6.56
CA ALA A 48 9.10 5.85 -6.14
C ALA A 48 8.64 7.31 -6.12
N THR A 49 7.54 7.63 -6.83
CA THR A 49 7.03 9.00 -6.98
C THR A 49 5.75 9.25 -6.19
N LEU A 50 4.98 8.21 -5.88
CA LEU A 50 3.83 8.28 -4.99
C LEU A 50 4.24 7.83 -3.58
N ASP A 51 4.44 8.78 -2.65
CA ASP A 51 4.69 8.52 -1.23
C ASP A 51 3.41 8.02 -0.50
N VAL A 52 3.00 6.79 -0.82
CA VAL A 52 1.84 6.14 -0.19
C VAL A 52 2.25 5.60 1.18
N LYS A 53 1.82 6.30 2.23
CA LYS A 53 2.12 5.99 3.64
C LYS A 53 1.65 4.59 4.08
N ALA A 54 2.49 3.87 4.84
CA ALA A 54 2.26 2.52 5.38
C ALA A 54 1.76 1.50 4.35
N LYS A 55 2.34 1.52 3.15
CA LYS A 55 2.23 0.43 2.18
C LYS A 55 3.62 0.04 1.70
N SER A 56 3.97 -1.22 1.89
CA SER A 56 5.24 -1.79 1.43
C SER A 56 5.19 -2.29 -0.03
N GLY A 57 3.98 -2.49 -0.57
CA GLY A 57 3.78 -2.99 -1.93
C GLY A 57 3.96 -1.94 -3.04
N ALA A 58 4.34 -2.42 -4.23
CA ALA A 58 4.45 -1.57 -5.42
C ALA A 58 3.12 -0.90 -5.78
N VAL A 59 3.17 0.39 -6.07
CA VAL A 59 2.05 1.21 -6.54
C VAL A 59 2.17 1.32 -8.06
N ARG A 60 1.17 0.79 -8.77
CA ARG A 60 1.16 0.75 -10.24
C ARG A 60 -0.06 1.44 -10.80
N ILE A 61 0.14 2.15 -11.92
CA ILE A 61 -0.93 2.62 -12.78
C ILE A 61 -1.12 1.58 -13.88
N VAL A 62 -2.28 0.94 -13.93
CA VAL A 62 -2.59 -0.10 -14.91
C VAL A 62 -3.64 0.45 -15.87
N PHE A 63 -3.25 0.73 -17.11
CA PHE A 63 -4.11 1.31 -18.14
C PHE A 63 -4.91 0.20 -18.82
N SER A 64 -5.99 -0.23 -18.18
CA SER A 64 -6.78 -1.39 -18.63
C SER A 64 -8.26 -1.10 -18.67
N SER A 65 -9.01 -1.80 -19.52
CA SER A 65 -10.46 -1.61 -19.69
C SER A 65 -11.29 -1.86 -18.41
N TRP A 66 -12.52 -1.34 -18.39
CA TRP A 66 -13.43 -1.42 -17.24
C TRP A 66 -13.77 -2.85 -16.81
N ARG A 67 -13.94 -3.74 -17.78
CA ARG A 67 -14.26 -5.17 -17.56
C ARG A 67 -13.08 -5.93 -16.98
N ASN A 68 -11.86 -5.59 -17.40
CA ASN A 68 -10.64 -6.31 -17.07
C ASN A 68 -9.81 -5.67 -15.94
N ALA A 69 -10.36 -4.66 -15.25
CA ALA A 69 -9.69 -3.91 -14.21
C ALA A 69 -9.15 -4.74 -13.02
N LYS A 70 -9.62 -5.98 -12.85
CA LYS A 70 -9.20 -6.92 -11.80
C LYS A 70 -8.51 -8.19 -12.33
N ASN A 71 -8.33 -8.31 -13.64
CA ASN A 71 -7.72 -9.50 -14.23
C ASN A 71 -6.23 -9.56 -13.87
N LYS A 72 -5.70 -10.78 -13.72
CA LYS A 72 -4.25 -10.99 -13.48
C LYS A 72 -3.42 -10.47 -14.65
N VAL A 73 -3.91 -10.65 -15.88
CA VAL A 73 -3.36 -10.06 -17.09
C VAL A 73 -4.30 -8.93 -17.52
N PRO A 74 -3.88 -7.66 -17.39
CA PRO A 74 -4.70 -6.54 -17.79
C PRO A 74 -4.79 -6.48 -19.32
N ILE A 75 -6.01 -6.25 -19.83
CA ILE A 75 -6.23 -5.93 -21.25
C ILE A 75 -6.22 -4.41 -21.36
N PRO A 76 -5.33 -3.82 -22.18
CA PRO A 76 -5.19 -2.36 -22.26
C PRO A 76 -6.45 -1.69 -22.82
N PHE A 77 -6.50 -0.36 -22.75
CA PHE A 77 -7.45 0.40 -23.54
C PHE A 77 -7.11 0.30 -25.03
N ASP A 78 -8.11 0.48 -25.89
CA ASP A 78 -7.87 0.58 -27.33
C ASP A 78 -7.39 2.00 -27.69
N GLU A 79 -6.60 2.14 -28.75
CA GLU A 79 -6.22 3.46 -29.28
C GLU A 79 -7.41 4.11 -30.00
N PRO A 80 -7.53 5.46 -29.96
CA PRO A 80 -6.59 6.44 -29.41
C PRO A 80 -6.76 6.73 -27.90
N PHE A 81 -7.66 6.01 -27.20
CA PHE A 81 -7.94 6.29 -25.79
C PHE A 81 -6.78 5.95 -24.87
N LEU A 82 -6.03 4.89 -25.17
CA LEU A 82 -4.91 4.44 -24.36
C LEU A 82 -3.86 5.55 -24.22
N SER A 83 -3.41 6.11 -25.34
CA SER A 83 -2.45 7.20 -25.37
C SER A 83 -3.00 8.46 -24.69
N PHE A 84 -4.29 8.78 -24.89
CA PHE A 84 -4.95 9.86 -24.17
C PHE A 84 -4.96 9.64 -22.65
N ALA A 85 -5.33 8.46 -22.17
CA ALA A 85 -5.41 8.14 -20.76
C ALA A 85 -4.03 8.24 -20.08
N LYS A 86 -2.98 7.74 -20.75
CA LYS A 86 -1.57 7.88 -20.33
C LYS A 86 -1.18 9.35 -20.21
N ALA A 87 -1.42 10.14 -21.26
CA ALA A 87 -1.13 11.57 -21.30
C ALA A 87 -1.89 12.34 -20.20
N TYR A 88 -3.20 12.10 -20.05
CA TYR A 88 -4.05 12.75 -19.05
C TYR A 88 -3.61 12.42 -17.62
N MET A 89 -3.29 11.15 -17.32
CA MET A 89 -2.81 10.75 -15.99
C MET A 89 -1.51 11.46 -15.63
N ARG A 90 -0.55 11.53 -16.57
CA ARG A 90 0.74 12.20 -16.40
C ARG A 90 0.58 13.71 -16.24
N TYR A 91 -0.18 14.35 -17.13
CA TYR A 91 -0.45 15.78 -17.10
C TYR A 91 -1.11 16.22 -15.79
N GLN A 92 -2.18 15.54 -15.38
CA GLN A 92 -2.89 15.88 -14.15
C GLN A 92 -2.00 15.76 -12.92
N HIS A 93 -1.11 14.75 -12.87
CA HIS A 93 -0.19 14.59 -11.76
C HIS A 93 0.93 15.64 -11.78
N ALA A 94 1.38 16.08 -12.97
CA ALA A 94 2.34 17.18 -13.09
C ALA A 94 1.78 18.52 -12.63
N MET A 95 0.53 18.83 -12.98
CA MET A 95 -0.09 20.09 -12.60
C MET A 95 -0.55 20.09 -11.14
N ARG A 96 -1.04 18.95 -10.65
CA ARG A 96 -1.52 18.79 -9.28
C ARG A 96 -1.19 17.38 -8.75
N PRO A 97 -0.02 17.21 -8.12
CA PRO A 97 0.37 15.92 -7.55
C PRO A 97 -0.68 15.41 -6.56
N THR A 98 -1.14 14.18 -6.78
CA THR A 98 -2.12 13.51 -5.92
C THR A 98 -1.71 12.07 -5.66
N ILE A 99 -1.69 11.67 -4.40
CA ILE A 99 -1.40 10.29 -3.97
C ILE A 99 -2.49 9.32 -4.43
N SER A 100 -3.76 9.73 -4.35
CA SER A 100 -4.91 8.88 -4.69
C SER A 100 -5.29 8.99 -6.17
N ILE A 101 -4.69 8.14 -7.00
CA ILE A 101 -4.93 8.06 -8.44
C ILE A 101 -6.09 7.12 -8.86
N GLY A 102 -6.58 6.28 -7.93
CA GLY A 102 -7.54 5.21 -8.25
C GLY A 102 -8.89 5.69 -8.78
N ALA A 103 -9.45 6.77 -8.20
CA ALA A 103 -10.71 7.34 -8.65
C ALA A 103 -10.62 7.93 -10.07
N ARG A 104 -9.44 8.49 -10.43
CA ARG A 104 -9.18 9.02 -11.76
C ARG A 104 -9.11 7.90 -12.80
N MET A 105 -8.42 6.81 -12.48
CA MET A 105 -8.39 5.62 -13.34
C MET A 105 -9.77 4.99 -13.48
N ALA A 106 -10.57 4.93 -12.41
CA ALA A 106 -11.95 4.44 -12.49
C ALA A 106 -12.82 5.30 -13.43
N ALA A 107 -12.68 6.62 -13.38
CA ALA A 107 -13.36 7.54 -14.29
C ALA A 107 -12.95 7.34 -15.76
N LEU A 108 -11.64 7.24 -16.04
CA LEU A 108 -11.12 6.95 -17.38
C LEU A 108 -11.67 5.64 -17.92
N ARG A 109 -11.68 4.58 -17.10
CA ARG A 109 -12.21 3.28 -17.49
C ARG A 109 -13.70 3.32 -17.81
N ALA A 110 -14.49 4.02 -16.99
CA ALA A 110 -15.92 4.16 -17.22
C ALA A 110 -16.21 4.97 -18.50
N LEU A 111 -15.44 6.03 -18.76
CA LEU A 111 -15.54 6.81 -19.99
C LEU A 111 -15.17 6.00 -21.23
N HIS A 112 -14.06 5.24 -21.18
CA HIS A 112 -13.69 4.32 -22.26
C HIS A 112 -14.81 3.34 -22.58
N GLU A 113 -15.35 2.67 -21.56
CA GLU A 113 -16.45 1.71 -21.74
C GLU A 113 -17.64 2.38 -22.42
N ALA A 114 -18.09 3.53 -21.91
CA ALA A 114 -19.21 4.28 -22.49
C ALA A 114 -18.96 4.70 -23.96
N LEU A 115 -17.74 5.16 -24.28
CA LEU A 115 -17.37 5.49 -25.67
C LEU A 115 -17.42 4.27 -26.58
N SER A 116 -16.92 3.13 -26.10
CA SER A 116 -16.84 1.87 -26.85
C SER A 116 -18.17 1.10 -27.00
N GLU A 117 -19.22 1.53 -26.30
CA GLU A 117 -20.53 0.86 -26.40
C GLU A 117 -21.03 0.82 -27.86
N ASN A 118 -21.66 -0.29 -28.21
CA ASN A 118 -22.15 -0.58 -29.57
C ASN A 118 -21.06 -0.64 -30.65
N GLY A 119 -19.81 -0.95 -30.26
CA GLY A 119 -18.70 -1.17 -31.21
C GLY A 119 -18.12 0.12 -31.79
N SER A 120 -18.46 1.28 -31.22
CA SER A 120 -17.83 2.55 -31.61
C SER A 120 -16.35 2.57 -31.19
N PRO A 121 -15.45 3.17 -31.98
CA PRO A 121 -14.08 3.36 -31.55
C PRO A 121 -14.06 4.26 -30.31
N ALA A 122 -13.24 3.90 -29.30
CA ALA A 122 -13.14 4.63 -28.05
C ALA A 122 -12.37 5.96 -28.20
N ASN A 123 -12.74 6.82 -29.15
CA ASN A 123 -12.04 8.08 -29.36
C ASN A 123 -12.52 9.14 -28.34
N PRO A 124 -11.63 9.71 -27.49
CA PRO A 124 -12.03 10.74 -26.52
C PRO A 124 -12.57 12.01 -27.17
N THR A 125 -12.26 12.29 -28.45
CA THR A 125 -12.82 13.47 -29.15
C THR A 125 -14.31 13.37 -29.45
N LEU A 126 -14.85 12.15 -29.42
CA LEU A 126 -16.27 11.83 -29.62
C LEU A 126 -17.06 11.82 -28.30
N ALA A 127 -16.48 12.29 -27.20
CA ALA A 127 -17.17 12.33 -25.92
C ALA A 127 -18.32 13.35 -25.95
N SER A 128 -19.50 12.89 -25.57
CA SER A 128 -20.73 13.69 -25.50
C SER A 128 -21.34 13.63 -24.10
N PRO A 129 -22.29 14.52 -23.74
CA PRO A 129 -22.99 14.47 -22.46
C PRO A 129 -23.59 13.09 -22.16
N GLU A 130 -24.16 12.42 -23.17
CA GLU A 130 -24.76 11.09 -23.05
C GLU A 130 -23.71 10.03 -22.68
N LYS A 131 -22.51 10.12 -23.27
CA LYS A 131 -21.37 9.23 -22.94
C LYS A 131 -20.88 9.47 -21.51
N PHE A 132 -20.88 10.72 -21.04
CA PHE A 132 -20.54 11.03 -19.65
C PHE A 132 -21.60 10.54 -18.65
N ASP A 133 -22.89 10.71 -18.96
CA ASP A 133 -23.98 10.16 -18.15
C ASP A 133 -23.91 8.65 -18.09
N ARG A 134 -23.63 8.01 -19.21
CA ARG A 134 -23.46 6.55 -19.28
C ARG A 134 -22.28 6.08 -18.42
N ALA A 135 -21.14 6.76 -18.48
CA ALA A 135 -19.99 6.48 -17.62
C ALA A 135 -20.35 6.65 -16.12
N ALA A 136 -21.13 7.67 -15.76
CA ALA A 136 -21.61 7.86 -14.39
C ALA A 136 -22.51 6.70 -13.93
N GLN A 137 -23.43 6.24 -14.78
CA GLN A 137 -24.29 5.08 -14.49
C GLN A 137 -23.47 3.80 -14.26
N LEU A 138 -22.46 3.54 -15.10
CA LEU A 138 -21.56 2.39 -14.93
C LEU A 138 -20.85 2.43 -13.58
N MET A 139 -20.38 3.61 -13.15
CA MET A 139 -19.75 3.79 -11.85
C MET A 139 -20.72 3.57 -10.68
N GLN A 140 -21.96 4.07 -10.76
CA GLN A 140 -22.97 3.83 -9.73
C GLN A 140 -23.32 2.35 -9.58
N ALA A 141 -23.41 1.62 -10.70
CA ALA A 141 -23.78 0.21 -10.70
C ALA A 141 -22.70 -0.70 -10.08
N LYS A 142 -21.41 -0.35 -10.24
CA LYS A 142 -20.29 -1.23 -9.86
C LYS A 142 -19.53 -0.80 -8.61
N LEU A 143 -19.56 0.47 -8.24
CA LEU A 143 -18.75 1.02 -7.15
C LEU A 143 -19.61 1.32 -5.91
N SER A 144 -18.99 1.34 -4.73
CA SER A 144 -19.68 1.81 -3.52
C SER A 144 -20.06 3.30 -3.68
N LYS A 145 -21.12 3.75 -2.99
CA LYS A 145 -21.63 5.13 -3.09
C LYS A 145 -20.53 6.21 -3.02
N GLY A 146 -19.61 6.07 -2.06
CA GLY A 146 -18.47 6.99 -1.90
C GLY A 146 -17.42 6.89 -3.00
N ALA A 147 -17.13 5.68 -3.50
CA ALA A 147 -16.20 5.47 -4.60
C ALA A 147 -16.77 5.96 -5.95
N ALA A 148 -18.06 5.72 -6.19
CA ALA A 148 -18.79 6.24 -7.34
C ALA A 148 -18.73 7.77 -7.37
N TYR A 149 -19.10 8.43 -6.28
CA TYR A 149 -19.03 9.90 -6.17
C TYR A 149 -17.63 10.45 -6.44
N LYS A 150 -16.59 9.91 -5.78
CA LYS A 150 -15.19 10.37 -5.99
C LYS A 150 -14.73 10.19 -7.43
N SER A 151 -15.11 9.08 -8.06
CA SER A 151 -14.75 8.82 -9.46
C SER A 151 -15.53 9.74 -10.41
N ALA A 152 -16.79 10.05 -10.10
CA ALA A 152 -17.60 10.99 -10.87
C ALA A 152 -17.10 12.43 -10.81
N VAL A 153 -16.55 12.86 -9.67
CA VAL A 153 -15.83 14.14 -9.58
C VAL A 153 -14.61 14.16 -10.52
N GLN A 154 -13.87 13.05 -10.64
CA GLN A 154 -12.77 12.96 -11.61
C GLN A 154 -13.28 12.92 -13.06
N LEU A 155 -14.44 12.30 -13.32
CA LEU A 155 -15.08 12.31 -14.63
C LEU A 155 -15.47 13.73 -15.06
N GLU A 156 -15.98 14.55 -14.14
CA GLU A 156 -16.28 15.97 -14.41
C GLU A 156 -15.01 16.76 -14.73
N MET A 157 -13.90 16.48 -14.04
CA MET A 157 -12.61 17.07 -14.37
C MET A 157 -12.13 16.67 -15.77
N ILE A 158 -12.38 15.43 -16.21
CA ILE A 158 -12.07 14.99 -17.58
C ILE A 158 -12.93 15.76 -18.58
N ALA A 159 -14.24 15.87 -18.37
CA ALA A 159 -15.14 16.62 -19.27
C ALA A 159 -14.69 18.08 -19.44
N ARG A 160 -14.38 18.77 -18.33
CA ARG A 160 -13.85 20.13 -18.36
C ARG A 160 -12.47 20.22 -19.04
N PHE A 161 -11.63 19.20 -18.86
CA PHE A 161 -10.32 19.14 -19.50
C PHE A 161 -10.45 19.01 -21.02
N LEU A 162 -11.29 18.10 -21.51
CA LEU A 162 -11.52 17.92 -22.95
C LEU A 162 -12.04 19.22 -23.58
N LEU A 163 -13.00 19.88 -22.92
CA LEU A 163 -13.53 21.18 -23.37
C LEU A 163 -12.45 22.28 -23.38
N LYS A 164 -11.75 22.48 -22.26
CA LYS A 164 -10.77 23.58 -22.12
C LYS A 164 -9.59 23.47 -23.10
N ASN A 165 -9.21 22.26 -23.47
CA ASN A 165 -8.10 22.00 -24.38
C ASN A 165 -8.58 21.75 -25.82
N GLN A 166 -9.84 22.10 -26.15
CA GLN A 166 -10.41 21.98 -27.49
C GLN A 166 -10.22 20.59 -28.10
N LEU A 167 -10.43 19.56 -27.28
CA LEU A 167 -10.34 18.15 -27.67
C LEU A 167 -11.68 17.58 -28.11
N LEU A 168 -12.73 18.39 -28.21
CA LEU A 168 -14.07 17.99 -28.62
C LEU A 168 -14.49 18.80 -29.83
N ALA A 169 -15.10 18.14 -30.81
CA ALA A 169 -15.66 18.82 -31.98
C ALA A 169 -16.85 19.72 -31.61
N VAL A 170 -17.56 19.37 -30.54
CA VAL A 170 -18.73 20.10 -30.04
C VAL A 170 -18.48 20.50 -28.58
N SER A 171 -18.79 21.75 -28.25
CA SER A 171 -18.73 22.23 -26.87
C SER A 171 -19.79 21.53 -26.02
N ILE A 172 -19.37 20.96 -24.90
CA ILE A 172 -20.26 20.28 -23.96
C ILE A 172 -20.29 21.01 -22.61
N SER A 173 -21.44 20.99 -21.95
CA SER A 173 -21.58 21.39 -20.55
C SER A 173 -22.13 20.21 -19.76
N TRP A 174 -21.24 19.47 -19.09
CA TRP A 174 -21.61 18.32 -18.26
C TRP A 174 -21.22 18.55 -16.79
N LYS A 175 -22.10 18.15 -15.87
CA LYS A 175 -21.87 18.18 -14.43
C LYS A 175 -22.16 16.81 -13.83
N ASN A 176 -21.41 16.44 -12.80
CA ASN A 176 -21.59 15.17 -12.12
C ASN A 176 -23.01 15.01 -11.53
N PRO A 177 -23.82 14.03 -11.98
CA PRO A 177 -25.17 13.79 -11.46
C PRO A 177 -25.16 13.00 -10.13
N ILE A 178 -24.03 12.40 -9.77
CA ILE A 178 -23.88 11.56 -8.59
C ILE A 178 -23.75 12.47 -7.37
N ARG A 179 -24.79 12.48 -6.53
CA ARG A 179 -24.77 13.24 -5.28
C ARG A 179 -23.68 12.71 -4.35
N ARG A 180 -23.04 13.64 -3.64
CA ARG A 180 -22.16 13.29 -2.53
C ARG A 180 -22.99 12.49 -1.51
N PRO A 181 -22.55 11.28 -1.11
CA PRO A 181 -23.20 10.58 -0.01
C PRO A 181 -23.24 11.50 1.21
N SER A 182 -24.39 11.59 1.86
CA SER A 182 -24.52 12.36 3.11
C SER A 182 -23.54 11.78 4.13
N ASP A 183 -22.65 12.61 4.65
CA ASP A 183 -21.79 12.28 5.79
C ASP A 183 -22.55 12.53 7.12
N THR A 184 -23.86 12.79 7.06
CA THR A 184 -24.58 13.60 8.05
C THR A 184 -26.05 13.18 8.19
N ALA A 185 -26.32 12.19 9.03
CA ALA A 185 -27.15 12.52 10.17
C ALA A 185 -26.15 13.07 11.20
N ARG A 186 -26.19 14.35 11.59
CA ARG A 186 -25.24 14.90 12.58
C ARG A 186 -25.70 14.67 14.02
N VAL A 187 -26.98 14.34 14.17
CA VAL A 187 -27.70 14.15 15.43
C VAL A 187 -28.84 13.16 15.16
N GLY A 188 -29.27 12.44 16.20
CA GLY A 188 -30.40 11.50 16.14
C GLY A 188 -30.00 10.02 16.18
N LYS A 189 -30.99 9.16 16.38
CA LYS A 189 -30.82 7.72 16.68
C LYS A 189 -29.96 6.98 15.64
N GLU A 190 -30.19 7.22 14.35
CA GLU A 190 -29.42 6.57 13.27
C GLU A 190 -27.93 6.99 13.30
N PHE A 191 -27.64 8.25 13.64
CA PHE A 191 -26.25 8.72 13.80
C PHE A 191 -25.58 8.08 15.02
N ASP A 192 -26.28 8.02 16.15
CA ASP A 192 -25.75 7.41 17.37
C ASP A 192 -25.49 5.92 17.17
N GLU A 193 -26.38 5.21 16.46
CA GLU A 193 -26.19 3.82 16.06
C GLU A 193 -24.99 3.65 15.14
N GLN A 194 -24.83 4.50 14.12
CA GLN A 194 -23.66 4.48 13.22
C GLN A 194 -22.36 4.83 13.95
N ARG A 195 -22.39 5.68 14.97
CA ARG A 195 -21.23 6.01 15.81
C ARG A 195 -20.90 4.84 16.72
N ARG A 196 -21.89 4.26 17.40
CA ARG A 196 -21.75 3.07 18.25
C ARG A 196 -21.19 1.88 17.48
N ALA A 197 -21.65 1.65 16.25
CA ALA A 197 -21.12 0.60 15.36
C ALA A 197 -19.64 0.79 14.98
N LYS A 198 -19.06 1.98 15.16
CA LYS A 198 -17.63 2.28 14.93
C LYS A 198 -16.80 2.23 16.22
N LEU A 199 -17.40 1.95 17.37
CA LEU A 199 -16.69 1.77 18.62
C LEU A 199 -16.22 0.33 18.75
N LEU A 200 -15.28 0.11 19.67
CA LEU A 200 -14.95 -1.24 20.14
C LEU A 200 -16.07 -1.69 21.09
N SER A 201 -16.56 -2.92 20.91
CA SER A 201 -17.47 -3.53 21.87
C SER A 201 -16.72 -3.82 23.19
N PRO A 202 -17.44 -3.95 24.33
CA PRO A 202 -16.83 -4.40 25.58
C PRO A 202 -16.10 -5.74 25.45
N ALA A 203 -16.69 -6.69 24.71
CA ALA A 203 -16.05 -7.98 24.43
C ALA A 203 -14.78 -7.82 23.58
N ALA A 204 -14.78 -6.96 22.57
CA ALA A 204 -13.58 -6.66 21.78
C ALA A 204 -12.46 -6.02 22.61
N LEU A 205 -12.77 -5.12 23.55
CA LEU A 205 -11.78 -4.55 24.47
C LEU A 205 -11.17 -5.60 25.40
N LYS A 206 -12.01 -6.47 25.99
CA LYS A 206 -11.54 -7.60 26.79
C LYS A 206 -10.68 -8.55 25.96
N ALA A 207 -11.09 -8.83 24.72
CA ALA A 207 -10.36 -9.69 23.81
C ALA A 207 -9.00 -9.10 23.42
N LEU A 208 -8.89 -7.78 23.22
CA LEU A 208 -7.62 -7.09 22.99
C LEU A 208 -6.68 -7.23 24.19
N ALA A 209 -7.19 -7.03 25.41
CA ALA A 209 -6.41 -7.20 26.63
C ALA A 209 -5.95 -8.65 26.82
N ALA A 210 -6.87 -9.61 26.64
CA ALA A 210 -6.57 -11.04 26.70
C ALA A 210 -5.51 -11.42 25.66
N ALA A 211 -5.66 -10.97 24.41
CA ALA A 211 -4.69 -11.22 23.35
C ALA A 211 -3.30 -10.68 23.68
N PHE A 212 -3.20 -9.47 24.24
CA PHE A 212 -1.91 -8.89 24.66
C PHE A 212 -1.20 -9.69 25.77
N ARG A 213 -1.98 -10.36 26.64
CA ARG A 213 -1.45 -11.20 27.72
C ARG A 213 -1.15 -12.63 27.27
N LEU A 214 -1.97 -13.20 26.40
CA LEU A 214 -1.95 -14.62 26.03
C LEU A 214 -1.16 -14.91 24.74
N ALA A 215 -0.82 -13.90 23.93
CA ALA A 215 -0.07 -14.12 22.70
C ALA A 215 1.33 -14.70 22.98
N THR A 216 1.62 -15.85 22.37
CA THR A 216 2.91 -16.55 22.46
C THR A 216 3.66 -16.56 21.13
N GLU A 217 2.93 -16.63 20.02
CA GLU A 217 3.50 -16.62 18.69
C GLU A 217 4.10 -15.23 18.36
N PRO A 218 5.32 -15.13 17.78
CA PRO A 218 5.99 -13.86 17.49
C PRO A 218 5.10 -12.83 16.78
N VAL A 219 4.34 -13.29 15.79
CA VAL A 219 3.43 -12.45 15.02
C VAL A 219 2.24 -11.93 15.85
N ASP A 220 1.71 -12.76 16.73
CA ASP A 220 0.58 -12.38 17.57
C ASP A 220 1.05 -11.44 18.69
N ILE A 221 2.28 -11.63 19.20
CA ILE A 221 2.94 -10.68 20.12
C ILE A 221 3.10 -9.31 19.46
N LEU A 222 3.59 -9.26 18.22
CA LEU A 222 3.73 -7.99 17.48
C LEU A 222 2.38 -7.30 17.29
N VAL A 223 1.36 -8.01 16.79
CA VAL A 223 0.05 -7.41 16.51
C VAL A 223 -0.66 -6.95 17.77
N SER A 224 -0.67 -7.78 18.81
CA SER A 224 -1.29 -7.40 20.09
C SER A 224 -0.57 -6.24 20.76
N SER A 225 0.77 -6.16 20.65
CA SER A 225 1.55 -5.04 21.19
C SER A 225 1.28 -3.73 20.42
N VAL A 226 1.18 -3.79 19.08
CA VAL A 226 0.76 -2.63 18.27
C VAL A 226 -0.66 -2.20 18.64
N ALA A 227 -1.57 -3.15 18.87
CA ALA A 227 -2.92 -2.86 19.32
C ALA A 227 -2.94 -2.25 20.74
N ALA A 228 -2.08 -2.71 21.65
CA ALA A 228 -1.92 -2.12 22.99
C ALA A 228 -1.43 -0.66 22.91
N ILE A 229 -0.44 -0.37 22.05
CA ILE A 229 -0.01 1.02 21.79
C ILE A 229 -1.18 1.86 21.28
N LEU A 230 -2.01 1.32 20.38
CA LEU A 230 -3.20 2.02 19.89
C LEU A 230 -4.28 2.20 20.97
N CYS A 231 -4.37 1.33 21.98
CA CYS A 231 -5.23 1.55 23.14
C CYS A 231 -4.68 2.69 24.03
N CYS A 232 -3.37 2.75 24.25
CA CYS A 232 -2.73 3.80 25.05
C CYS A 232 -2.68 5.15 24.33
N MET A 233 -2.44 5.14 23.02
CA MET A 233 -2.26 6.29 22.14
C MET A 233 -3.01 6.07 20.81
N PRO A 234 -4.32 6.32 20.78
CA PRO A 234 -5.22 5.97 19.68
C PRO A 234 -5.10 6.95 18.50
N ASP A 235 -3.97 6.86 17.82
CA ASP A 235 -3.69 7.63 16.62
C ASP A 235 -3.70 6.80 15.34
N ARG A 236 -3.31 7.42 14.22
CA ARG A 236 -3.23 6.69 12.95
C ARG A 236 -2.22 5.57 13.09
N ILE A 237 -2.64 4.34 12.80
CA ILE A 237 -1.77 3.17 12.70
C ILE A 237 -0.48 3.42 11.91
N ASN A 238 -0.54 4.17 10.81
CA ASN A 238 0.67 4.54 10.06
C ASN A 238 1.72 5.26 10.93
N GLU A 239 1.30 6.09 11.88
CA GLU A 239 2.22 6.81 12.76
C GLU A 239 2.88 5.85 13.77
N VAL A 240 2.13 4.88 14.31
CA VAL A 240 2.65 3.81 15.17
C VAL A 240 3.67 2.94 14.41
N LEU A 241 3.33 2.50 13.19
CA LEU A 241 4.19 1.64 12.38
C LEU A 241 5.50 2.30 11.92
N HIS A 242 5.61 3.62 12.06
CA HIS A 242 6.83 4.39 11.76
C HIS A 242 7.47 5.00 13.01
N LEU A 243 7.17 4.49 14.20
CA LEU A 243 7.92 4.85 15.41
C LEU A 243 9.38 4.41 15.28
N LYS A 244 10.29 5.22 15.83
CA LYS A 244 11.68 4.82 16.00
C LYS A 244 11.81 3.83 17.16
N ALA A 245 12.84 2.98 17.13
CA ALA A 245 13.12 2.04 18.21
C ALA A 245 13.38 2.77 19.53
N ASP A 246 13.98 3.96 19.50
CA ASP A 246 14.23 4.85 20.63
C ASP A 246 13.08 5.87 20.85
N CYS A 247 11.83 5.53 20.53
CA CYS A 247 10.72 6.48 20.59
C CYS A 247 10.37 6.94 22.02
N GLU A 248 10.72 6.21 23.07
CA GLU A 248 10.31 6.54 24.44
C GLU A 248 11.11 7.71 25.02
N ILE A 249 10.42 8.53 25.81
CA ILE A 249 10.98 9.64 26.56
C ILE A 249 10.31 9.69 27.93
N GLU A 250 11.12 9.96 28.96
CA GLU A 250 10.64 10.21 30.32
C GLU A 250 11.06 11.62 30.74
N GLN A 251 10.16 12.36 31.38
CA GLN A 251 10.43 13.70 31.87
C GLN A 251 9.76 13.91 33.23
N LYS A 252 10.48 14.52 34.17
CA LYS A 252 9.90 14.90 35.46
C LYS A 252 8.94 16.07 35.28
N ILE A 253 7.71 15.94 35.77
CA ILE A 253 6.70 17.00 35.77
C ILE A 253 7.11 18.02 36.84
N PRO A 254 7.38 19.30 36.50
CA PRO A 254 7.85 20.29 37.47
C PRO A 254 6.88 20.54 38.63
N SER A 255 5.57 20.43 38.39
CA SER A 255 4.53 20.72 39.38
C SER A 255 4.26 19.59 40.37
N THR A 256 4.33 18.32 39.94
CA THR A 256 4.03 17.16 40.80
C THR A 256 5.28 16.40 41.23
N GLY A 257 6.40 16.58 40.52
CA GLY A 257 7.62 15.81 40.71
C GLY A 257 7.54 14.37 40.18
N GLU A 258 6.39 13.95 39.64
CA GLU A 258 6.20 12.62 39.06
C GLU A 258 6.91 12.49 37.71
N MET A 259 7.25 11.26 37.32
CA MET A 259 7.82 10.97 36.01
C MET A 259 6.70 10.77 34.99
N ALA A 260 6.60 11.68 34.01
CA ALA A 260 5.77 11.50 32.83
C ALA A 260 6.50 10.62 31.80
N HIS A 261 5.80 9.63 31.27
CA HIS A 261 6.28 8.82 30.15
C HIS A 261 5.57 9.26 28.87
N GLY A 262 6.29 9.24 27.75
CA GLY A 262 5.74 9.62 26.46
C GLY A 262 6.51 9.05 25.29
N LEU A 263 5.96 9.27 24.09
CA LEU A 263 6.58 8.87 22.83
C LEU A 263 6.92 10.10 21.97
N ARG A 264 8.14 10.12 21.43
CA ARG A 264 8.56 10.99 20.33
C ARG A 264 7.75 10.64 19.09
N TRP A 265 6.87 11.54 18.71
CA TRP A 265 5.84 11.30 17.72
C TRP A 265 6.04 12.16 16.47
N HIS A 266 5.90 11.54 15.30
CA HIS A 266 5.97 12.22 14.01
C HIS A 266 4.60 12.14 13.32
N PRO A 267 3.81 13.24 13.29
CA PRO A 267 2.48 13.25 12.70
C PRO A 267 2.48 12.97 11.19
N SER A 268 1.46 12.27 10.68
CA SER A 268 1.38 11.97 9.24
C SER A 268 0.94 13.17 8.38
N LYS A 269 0.39 14.24 8.95
CA LYS A 269 -0.21 15.35 8.19
C LYS A 269 0.69 16.59 8.08
N GLY A 270 2.00 16.43 8.26
CA GLY A 270 2.97 17.53 8.14
C GLY A 270 2.94 18.51 9.31
N ALA A 271 2.31 18.14 10.43
CA ALA A 271 2.51 18.86 11.68
C ALA A 271 3.89 18.53 12.25
N GLU A 272 4.44 19.46 13.02
CA GLU A 272 5.76 19.32 13.63
C GLU A 272 5.85 18.09 14.54
N PRO A 273 7.03 17.45 14.64
CA PRO A 273 7.28 16.41 15.62
C PRO A 273 6.98 16.89 17.05
N MET A 274 6.42 16.01 17.88
CA MET A 274 5.98 16.34 19.24
C MET A 274 6.17 15.16 20.18
N VAL A 275 6.15 15.40 21.49
CA VAL A 275 6.01 14.33 22.47
C VAL A 275 4.53 14.10 22.76
N LYS A 276 4.10 12.83 22.75
CA LYS A 276 2.79 12.43 23.24
C LYS A 276 2.95 11.76 24.60
N TRP A 277 2.38 12.37 25.62
CA TRP A 277 2.39 11.86 26.99
C TRP A 277 1.30 10.81 27.15
N VAL A 278 1.63 9.69 27.80
CA VAL A 278 0.65 8.65 28.16
C VAL A 278 0.06 8.96 29.53
N VAL A 279 -1.21 8.60 29.73
CA VAL A 279 -1.82 8.65 31.06
C VAL A 279 -1.12 7.67 32.00
N ALA A 280 -0.92 8.06 33.26
CA ALA A 280 -0.12 7.30 34.22
C ALA A 280 -0.53 5.82 34.33
N SER A 281 -1.84 5.53 34.35
CA SER A 281 -2.40 4.17 34.43
C SER A 281 -2.12 3.26 33.23
N MET A 282 -1.69 3.82 32.10
CA MET A 282 -1.36 3.08 30.88
C MET A 282 0.15 2.98 30.62
N THR A 283 0.97 3.59 31.46
CA THR A 283 2.44 3.65 31.29
C THR A 283 3.05 2.27 31.20
N ASP A 284 2.71 1.38 32.14
CA ASP A 284 3.30 0.03 32.19
C ASP A 284 2.89 -0.81 30.98
N VAL A 285 1.64 -0.69 30.54
CA VAL A 285 1.13 -1.37 29.35
C VAL A 285 1.87 -0.88 28.10
N LEU A 286 2.09 0.43 27.98
CA LEU A 286 2.82 1.01 26.86
C LEU A 286 4.29 0.55 26.84
N ARG A 287 4.98 0.61 27.99
CA ARG A 287 6.37 0.17 28.12
C ARG A 287 6.52 -1.30 27.74
N GLU A 288 5.66 -2.16 28.29
CA GLU A 288 5.66 -3.59 27.98
C GLU A 288 5.41 -3.86 26.49
N ALA A 289 4.48 -3.13 25.87
CA ALA A 289 4.19 -3.26 24.44
C ALA A 289 5.39 -2.85 23.57
N ILE A 290 6.05 -1.73 23.88
CA ILE A 290 7.24 -1.28 23.17
C ILE A 290 8.39 -2.29 23.34
N GLU A 291 8.61 -2.79 24.56
CA GLU A 291 9.64 -3.78 24.85
C GLU A 291 9.40 -5.10 24.10
N LYS A 292 8.17 -5.60 24.13
CA LYS A 292 7.76 -6.78 23.35
C LYS A 292 8.06 -6.59 21.87
N ILE A 293 7.68 -5.45 21.29
CA ILE A 293 7.98 -5.18 19.87
C ILE A 293 9.48 -5.13 19.67
N ARG A 294 10.24 -4.38 20.49
CA ARG A 294 11.70 -4.30 20.37
C ARG A 294 12.34 -5.69 20.36
N LYS A 295 11.98 -6.54 21.31
CA LYS A 295 12.50 -7.91 21.41
C LYS A 295 12.21 -8.73 20.13
N GLN A 296 10.99 -8.67 19.62
CA GLN A 296 10.60 -9.41 18.42
C GLN A 296 11.27 -8.88 17.12
N THR A 297 11.65 -7.61 17.10
CA THR A 297 12.17 -6.91 15.91
C THR A 297 13.68 -6.67 15.97
N ASP A 298 14.35 -7.12 17.04
CA ASP A 298 15.76 -6.83 17.28
C ASP A 298 16.67 -7.39 16.18
N GLN A 299 16.48 -8.66 15.84
CA GLN A 299 17.23 -9.31 14.77
C GLN A 299 17.04 -8.59 13.42
N ALA A 300 15.82 -8.16 13.09
CA ALA A 300 15.57 -7.44 11.85
C ALA A 300 16.30 -6.10 11.81
N ARG A 301 16.33 -5.36 12.94
CA ARG A 301 17.09 -4.10 13.03
C ARG A 301 18.60 -4.32 12.97
N ALA A 302 19.10 -5.41 13.56
CA ALA A 302 20.51 -5.78 13.48
C ALA A 302 20.92 -6.11 12.03
N VAL A 303 20.10 -6.92 11.33
CA VAL A 303 20.29 -7.22 9.90
C VAL A 303 20.24 -5.94 9.06
N ALA A 304 19.27 -5.06 9.31
CA ALA A 304 19.20 -3.77 8.63
C ALA A 304 20.47 -2.95 8.84
N ARG A 305 20.93 -2.74 10.09
CA ARG A 305 22.20 -2.05 10.38
C ARG A 305 23.37 -2.66 9.62
N TRP A 306 23.52 -3.98 9.67
CA TRP A 306 24.60 -4.65 8.95
C TRP A 306 24.54 -4.39 7.44
N CYS A 307 23.36 -4.48 6.83
CA CYS A 307 23.16 -4.20 5.41
C CYS A 307 23.36 -2.72 5.05
N GLU A 308 23.13 -1.80 5.99
CA GLU A 308 23.43 -0.37 5.83
C GLU A 308 24.93 -0.12 5.74
N ASP A 309 25.71 -0.86 6.54
CA ASP A 309 27.18 -0.77 6.57
C ASP A 309 27.87 -1.58 5.45
N HIS A 310 27.18 -2.58 4.88
CA HIS A 310 27.70 -3.48 3.85
C HIS A 310 26.82 -3.51 2.59
N PRO A 311 26.68 -2.37 1.89
CA PRO A 311 25.77 -2.28 0.75
C PRO A 311 26.15 -3.24 -0.37
N GLY A 312 25.16 -3.95 -0.90
CA GLY A 312 25.34 -4.95 -1.95
C GLY A 312 25.79 -6.32 -1.46
N GLN A 313 26.16 -6.48 -0.18
CA GLN A 313 26.61 -7.75 0.37
C GLN A 313 25.48 -8.58 0.97
N LEU A 314 25.64 -9.90 0.95
CA LEU A 314 24.72 -10.84 1.60
C LEU A 314 25.01 -10.89 3.10
N TYR A 315 23.99 -10.59 3.90
CA TYR A 315 24.02 -10.85 5.34
C TYR A 315 24.14 -12.36 5.58
N LEU A 316 25.16 -12.77 6.32
CA LEU A 316 25.35 -14.13 6.82
C LEU A 316 25.38 -14.08 8.34
N SER A 317 24.68 -15.02 8.99
CA SER A 317 24.87 -15.22 10.42
C SER A 317 26.25 -15.83 10.68
N HIS A 318 26.77 -15.65 11.89
CA HIS A 318 28.13 -16.01 12.27
C HIS A 318 28.50 -17.45 11.88
N GLU A 319 27.58 -18.41 12.04
CA GLU A 319 27.78 -19.81 11.69
C GLU A 319 28.03 -20.07 10.20
N PHE A 320 27.60 -19.16 9.31
CA PHE A 320 27.73 -19.28 7.86
C PHE A 320 28.77 -18.35 7.25
N GLU A 321 29.46 -17.54 8.06
CA GLU A 321 30.42 -16.54 7.57
C GLU A 321 31.56 -17.17 6.74
N HIS A 322 31.95 -18.40 7.07
CA HIS A 322 32.91 -19.19 6.32
C HIS A 322 32.52 -19.41 4.83
N LEU A 323 31.24 -19.31 4.49
CA LEU A 323 30.73 -19.46 3.13
C LEU A 323 30.98 -18.22 2.26
N ARG A 324 31.26 -17.04 2.84
CA ARG A 324 31.49 -15.79 2.09
C ARG A 324 32.65 -15.89 1.09
N SER A 325 33.68 -16.67 1.43
CA SER A 325 34.85 -16.89 0.58
C SER A 325 34.63 -17.88 -0.57
N ARG A 326 33.48 -18.57 -0.60
CA ARG A 326 33.21 -19.61 -1.61
C ARG A 326 32.69 -19.00 -2.90
N LYS A 327 33.18 -19.50 -4.03
CA LYS A 327 32.66 -19.14 -5.35
C LYS A 327 31.27 -19.72 -5.61
N HIS A 328 31.01 -20.92 -5.09
CA HIS A 328 29.76 -21.66 -5.32
C HIS A 328 29.21 -22.24 -4.01
N LEU A 329 27.89 -22.31 -3.93
CA LEU A 329 27.14 -22.89 -2.83
C LEU A 329 26.37 -24.11 -3.31
N THR A 330 26.28 -25.13 -2.46
CA THR A 330 25.28 -26.20 -2.64
C THR A 330 23.88 -25.67 -2.37
N MET A 331 22.85 -26.38 -2.85
CA MET A 331 21.46 -26.01 -2.57
C MET A 331 21.08 -26.12 -1.08
N ALA A 332 21.77 -26.97 -0.32
CA ALA A 332 21.58 -27.06 1.14
C ALA A 332 22.14 -25.82 1.83
N GLU A 333 23.40 -25.46 1.55
CA GLU A 333 24.01 -24.24 2.07
C GLU A 333 23.22 -22.99 1.66
N LEU A 334 22.72 -22.95 0.42
CA LEU A 334 21.85 -21.87 -0.04
C LEU A 334 20.56 -21.77 0.80
N ALA A 335 19.92 -22.90 1.09
CA ALA A 335 18.73 -22.92 1.93
C ALA A 335 19.03 -22.39 3.33
N ASP A 336 20.14 -22.83 3.93
CA ASP A 336 20.55 -22.49 5.29
C ASP A 336 20.87 -21.00 5.45
N ILE A 337 21.52 -20.37 4.46
CA ILE A 337 21.81 -18.93 4.51
C ILE A 337 20.61 -18.05 4.13
N LEU A 338 19.68 -18.55 3.32
CA LEU A 338 18.50 -17.78 2.90
C LEU A 338 17.42 -17.76 3.98
N PHE A 339 17.14 -18.91 4.62
CA PHE A 339 15.95 -19.10 5.43
C PHE A 339 16.29 -19.38 6.89
N ARG A 340 15.50 -18.78 7.81
CA ARG A 340 15.69 -18.95 9.24
C ARG A 340 15.29 -20.36 9.68
N GLU A 341 14.12 -20.82 9.24
CA GLU A 341 13.62 -22.16 9.50
C GLU A 341 14.23 -23.15 8.51
N PRO A 342 14.48 -24.42 8.91
CA PRO A 342 14.91 -25.46 8.00
C PRO A 342 13.88 -25.65 6.88
N VAL A 343 14.34 -25.65 5.62
CA VAL A 343 13.50 -25.89 4.45
C VAL A 343 14.01 -27.07 3.63
N ASN A 344 13.15 -27.62 2.78
CA ASN A 344 13.57 -28.64 1.82
C ASN A 344 14.54 -28.03 0.79
N LYS A 345 15.56 -28.79 0.36
CA LYS A 345 16.47 -28.40 -0.74
C LYS A 345 15.73 -28.01 -2.03
N SER A 346 14.53 -28.55 -2.28
CA SER A 346 13.69 -28.15 -3.42
C SER A 346 13.23 -26.69 -3.34
N SER A 347 13.14 -26.11 -2.14
CA SER A 347 12.82 -24.69 -1.94
C SER A 347 13.94 -23.78 -2.47
N ALA A 348 15.21 -24.15 -2.26
CA ALA A 348 16.36 -23.42 -2.83
C ALA A 348 16.35 -23.45 -4.36
N HIS A 349 16.07 -24.61 -4.96
CA HIS A 349 15.91 -24.73 -6.42
C HIS A 349 14.77 -23.85 -6.95
N THR A 350 13.62 -23.90 -6.29
CA THR A 350 12.44 -23.10 -6.66
C THR A 350 12.75 -21.61 -6.54
N TRP A 351 13.48 -21.22 -5.50
CA TRP A 351 13.94 -19.86 -5.30
C TRP A 351 14.85 -19.42 -6.46
N CYS A 352 15.91 -20.16 -6.79
CA CYS A 352 16.80 -19.84 -7.92
C CYS A 352 16.01 -19.66 -9.22
N ARG A 353 15.11 -20.60 -9.54
CA ARG A 353 14.26 -20.52 -10.73
C ARG A 353 13.37 -19.27 -10.73
N SER A 354 12.77 -18.94 -9.59
CA SER A 354 11.91 -17.74 -9.46
C SER A 354 12.68 -16.43 -9.62
N ARG A 355 14.00 -16.47 -9.41
CA ARG A 355 14.91 -15.33 -9.57
C ARG A 355 15.67 -15.33 -10.90
N GLY A 356 15.47 -16.35 -11.74
CA GLY A 356 16.23 -16.49 -12.99
C GLY A 356 17.72 -16.76 -12.79
N ILE A 357 18.12 -17.24 -11.60
CA ILE A 357 19.52 -17.55 -11.29
C ILE A 357 19.89 -18.89 -11.93
N ARG A 358 21.02 -18.92 -12.64
CA ARG A 358 21.53 -20.13 -13.28
C ARG A 358 22.13 -21.07 -12.23
N THR A 359 21.81 -22.36 -12.35
CA THR A 359 22.41 -23.40 -11.52
C THR A 359 23.25 -24.33 -12.38
N MET A 360 24.39 -24.77 -11.88
CA MET A 360 25.28 -25.72 -12.54
C MET A 360 25.25 -27.08 -11.84
N LYS A 361 25.57 -28.16 -12.56
CA LYS A 361 25.74 -29.49 -11.97
C LYS A 361 27.21 -29.89 -12.00
N VAL A 362 27.75 -30.29 -10.85
CA VAL A 362 29.12 -30.79 -10.67
C VAL A 362 29.04 -32.03 -9.78
N ASP A 363 29.57 -33.17 -10.24
CA ASP A 363 29.57 -34.45 -9.52
C ASP A 363 28.19 -34.85 -8.96
N GLY A 364 27.15 -34.68 -9.78
CA GLY A 364 25.76 -34.97 -9.41
C GLY A 364 25.11 -33.97 -8.43
N ARG A 365 25.84 -32.95 -7.97
CA ARG A 365 25.35 -31.90 -7.06
C ARG A 365 25.00 -30.64 -7.84
N SER A 366 23.90 -29.99 -7.47
CA SER A 366 23.52 -28.69 -8.03
C SER A 366 24.15 -27.58 -7.21
N LEU A 367 24.85 -26.68 -7.89
CA LEU A 367 25.55 -25.54 -7.31
C LEU A 367 25.03 -24.22 -7.90
N VAL A 368 25.19 -23.14 -7.14
CA VAL A 368 24.91 -21.76 -7.58
C VAL A 368 26.08 -20.86 -7.23
N ALA A 369 26.35 -19.85 -8.06
CA ALA A 369 27.37 -18.86 -7.76
C ALA A 369 26.95 -17.99 -6.57
N PHE A 370 27.85 -17.78 -5.61
CA PHE A 370 27.56 -16.96 -4.43
C PHE A 370 27.19 -15.52 -4.82
N ALA A 371 27.91 -14.94 -5.78
CA ALA A 371 27.68 -13.58 -6.26
C ALA A 371 26.27 -13.37 -6.85
N ASP A 372 25.72 -14.37 -7.57
CA ASP A 372 24.36 -14.29 -8.11
C ASP A 372 23.31 -14.33 -6.99
N VAL A 373 23.55 -15.12 -5.94
CA VAL A 373 22.70 -15.18 -4.75
C VAL A 373 22.74 -13.85 -4.01
N GLU A 374 23.92 -13.28 -3.81
CA GLU A 374 24.11 -11.99 -3.16
C GLU A 374 23.38 -10.88 -3.90
N ALA A 375 23.60 -10.74 -5.21
CA ALA A 375 22.90 -9.76 -6.03
C ALA A 375 21.37 -9.96 -5.98
N ALA A 376 20.91 -11.22 -6.04
CA ALA A 376 19.50 -11.53 -5.97
C ALA A 376 18.88 -11.20 -4.61
N VAL A 377 19.54 -11.51 -3.49
CA VAL A 377 19.07 -11.16 -2.15
C VAL A 377 19.10 -9.65 -1.93
N TRP A 378 20.12 -8.96 -2.41
CA TRP A 378 20.19 -7.51 -2.34
C TRP A 378 19.02 -6.85 -3.09
N SER A 379 18.65 -7.38 -4.26
CA SER A 379 17.46 -6.91 -5.01
C SER A 379 16.14 -7.09 -4.25
N LEU A 380 16.13 -7.91 -3.20
CA LEU A 380 14.98 -8.12 -2.34
C LEU A 380 14.87 -7.12 -1.20
N GLN A 381 15.91 -6.33 -0.90
CA GLN A 381 15.79 -5.31 0.14
C GLN A 381 14.63 -4.36 -0.17
N PRO A 382 14.01 -3.77 0.86
CA PRO A 382 12.94 -2.81 0.64
C PRO A 382 13.35 -1.68 -0.30
N ARG A 383 12.40 -1.20 -1.10
CA ARG A 383 12.65 -0.07 -1.99
C ARG A 383 13.02 1.16 -1.16
N GLY A 384 14.05 1.88 -1.60
CA GLY A 384 14.54 3.07 -0.89
C GLY A 384 15.46 2.77 0.30
N PHE A 385 15.76 1.50 0.57
CA PHE A 385 16.79 1.11 1.55
C PHE A 385 18.09 1.90 1.28
N PRO A 386 18.71 2.50 2.31
CA PRO A 386 18.51 2.27 3.75
C PRO A 386 17.44 3.15 4.43
N ILE A 387 16.73 4.00 3.67
CA ILE A 387 15.77 4.97 4.22
C ILE A 387 14.34 4.43 4.13
N ALA A 388 13.73 4.16 5.28
CA ALA A 388 12.35 3.72 5.41
C ALA A 388 11.33 4.83 5.14
N SER A 389 11.61 6.06 5.60
CA SER A 389 10.74 7.21 5.35
C SER A 389 11.54 8.50 5.31
N ARG A 390 11.71 9.07 4.10
CA ARG A 390 12.45 10.33 3.90
C ARG A 390 11.83 11.50 4.65
N GLY A 391 10.49 11.64 4.58
CA GLY A 391 9.77 12.72 5.26
C GLY A 391 9.83 12.66 6.79
N ARG A 392 10.30 11.55 7.36
CA ARG A 392 10.49 11.37 8.82
C ARG A 392 11.96 11.23 9.22
N GLY A 393 12.89 11.26 8.25
CA GLY A 393 14.29 10.91 8.51
C GLY A 393 14.48 9.51 9.12
N LEU A 394 13.59 8.55 8.80
CA LEU A 394 13.60 7.22 9.40
C LEU A 394 14.43 6.25 8.55
N LYS A 395 15.47 5.66 9.12
CA LYS A 395 16.20 4.51 8.56
C LYS A 395 15.47 3.19 8.86
N TYR A 396 15.71 2.16 8.05
CA TYR A 396 15.19 0.83 8.36
C TYR A 396 15.75 0.31 9.69
N SER A 397 17.05 0.46 9.93
CA SER A 397 17.72 0.10 11.20
C SER A 397 17.12 0.74 12.46
N ASP A 398 16.53 1.92 12.32
CA ASP A 398 15.92 2.69 13.41
C ASP A 398 14.45 2.38 13.62
N ALA A 399 13.79 1.64 12.71
CA ALA A 399 12.35 1.44 12.76
C ALA A 399 11.95 0.41 13.84
N LEU A 400 11.00 0.80 14.71
CA LEU A 400 10.49 -0.07 15.77
C LEU A 400 9.75 -1.28 15.18
N CYS A 401 8.91 -1.07 14.17
CA CYS A 401 8.07 -2.09 13.54
C CYS A 401 8.72 -2.72 12.29
N LEU A 402 10.01 -3.03 12.38
CA LEU A 402 10.77 -3.73 11.34
C LEU A 402 10.82 -5.23 11.61
N VAL A 403 10.52 -6.06 10.61
CA VAL A 403 10.61 -7.52 10.71
C VAL A 403 11.49 -8.09 9.59
N LEU A 404 11.84 -9.36 9.71
CA LEU A 404 12.42 -10.11 8.60
C LEU A 404 11.31 -10.47 7.60
N ARG A 405 11.67 -10.55 6.32
CA ARG A 405 10.68 -10.84 5.29
C ARG A 405 10.06 -12.21 5.50
N ASN A 406 8.74 -12.27 5.35
CA ASN A 406 7.89 -13.44 5.61
C ASN A 406 7.74 -13.83 7.08
N THR A 407 8.24 -13.05 8.07
CA THR A 407 7.95 -13.34 9.50
C THR A 407 6.44 -13.45 9.76
N LEU A 408 5.64 -12.71 9.00
CA LEU A 408 4.18 -12.72 9.10
C LEU A 408 3.53 -13.70 8.12
N HIS A 409 4.26 -14.44 7.30
CA HIS A 409 3.63 -15.33 6.33
C HIS A 409 3.36 -16.72 6.96
N PRO A 410 2.13 -17.26 6.90
CA PRO A 410 1.80 -18.52 7.59
C PRO A 410 2.48 -19.77 7.00
N GLN A 411 2.94 -19.69 5.74
CA GLN A 411 3.44 -20.85 4.98
C GLN A 411 4.85 -20.68 4.39
N ARG A 412 5.40 -19.47 4.42
CA ARG A 412 6.69 -19.19 3.75
C ARG A 412 7.74 -19.04 4.82
N ALA A 413 8.88 -19.69 4.62
CA ALA A 413 10.02 -19.52 5.49
C ALA A 413 10.49 -18.05 5.52
N THR A 414 10.91 -17.62 6.70
CA THR A 414 11.42 -16.29 6.99
C THR A 414 12.80 -16.13 6.39
N TYR A 415 13.05 -15.03 5.69
CA TYR A 415 14.39 -14.72 5.19
C TYR A 415 15.33 -14.33 6.34
N ARG A 416 16.61 -14.72 6.28
CA ARG A 416 17.63 -14.28 7.26
C ARG A 416 18.11 -12.86 7.01
N GLY A 417 18.37 -12.53 5.74
CA GLY A 417 19.04 -11.29 5.34
C GLY A 417 18.15 -10.22 4.72
N VAL A 418 16.83 -10.42 4.65
CA VAL A 418 15.91 -9.47 4.00
C VAL A 418 14.92 -8.94 5.01
N VAL A 419 14.82 -7.61 5.10
CA VAL A 419 13.91 -6.93 6.05
C VAL A 419 12.66 -6.40 5.35
N GLU A 420 11.62 -6.11 6.12
CA GLU A 420 10.42 -5.39 5.69
C GLU A 420 9.75 -4.65 6.86
N LEU A 421 9.10 -3.53 6.57
CA LEU A 421 8.26 -2.85 7.55
C LEU A 421 6.89 -3.52 7.62
N LEU A 422 6.36 -3.62 8.83
CA LEU A 422 4.96 -3.94 9.02
C LEU A 422 4.08 -2.90 8.34
N ASP A 423 3.04 -3.36 7.63
CA ASP A 423 2.08 -2.48 6.99
C ASP A 423 0.70 -2.50 7.67
N HIS A 424 -0.17 -1.58 7.28
CA HIS A 424 -1.53 -1.50 7.84
C HIS A 424 -2.38 -2.76 7.56
N GLY A 425 -2.13 -3.44 6.44
CA GLY A 425 -2.77 -4.69 6.10
C GLY A 425 -2.36 -5.84 7.02
N ASP A 426 -1.08 -5.89 7.39
CA ASP A 426 -0.55 -6.91 8.31
C ASP A 426 -1.27 -6.91 9.66
N ILE A 427 -1.50 -5.73 10.21
CA ILE A 427 -2.20 -5.53 11.49
C ILE A 427 -3.70 -5.81 11.34
N ASN A 428 -4.36 -5.17 10.37
CA ASN A 428 -5.81 -5.32 10.20
C ASN A 428 -6.25 -6.75 9.89
N SER A 429 -5.51 -7.47 9.05
CA SER A 429 -5.85 -8.87 8.74
C SER A 429 -5.87 -9.74 9.99
N ARG A 430 -4.93 -9.50 10.92
CA ARG A 430 -4.80 -10.27 12.17
C ARG A 430 -5.72 -9.84 13.29
N LEU A 431 -6.24 -8.63 13.22
CA LEU A 431 -7.37 -8.19 14.06
C LEU A 431 -8.73 -8.60 13.45
N GLY A 432 -8.73 -9.33 12.32
CA GLY A 432 -9.94 -9.85 11.67
C GLY A 432 -10.67 -8.87 10.74
N ALA A 433 -10.21 -7.61 10.63
CA ALA A 433 -10.85 -6.60 9.77
C ALA A 433 -10.91 -6.99 8.28
N ARG A 434 -9.98 -7.84 7.82
CA ARG A 434 -9.98 -8.36 6.45
C ARG A 434 -10.25 -9.86 6.49
N ARG A 435 -11.29 -10.31 5.78
CA ARG A 435 -11.47 -11.71 5.41
C ARG A 435 -10.47 -12.07 4.31
N THR A 436 -9.19 -12.13 4.66
CA THR A 436 -8.17 -12.66 3.76
C THR A 436 -8.20 -14.17 3.91
N SER A 437 -8.48 -14.91 2.83
CA SER A 437 -8.55 -16.37 2.87
C SER A 437 -7.27 -16.95 3.48
N GLY A 438 -7.40 -17.73 4.55
CA GLY A 438 -6.29 -18.46 5.16
C GLY A 438 -5.49 -17.75 6.25
N ILE A 439 -5.90 -16.56 6.73
CA ILE A 439 -5.29 -15.92 7.91
C ILE A 439 -6.33 -15.85 9.03
N ALA A 440 -6.15 -16.66 10.08
CA ALA A 440 -6.95 -16.57 11.30
C ALA A 440 -6.56 -15.30 12.08
N SER A 441 -7.55 -14.61 12.66
CA SER A 441 -7.26 -13.49 13.57
C SER A 441 -6.67 -14.00 14.88
N ILE A 442 -6.00 -13.10 15.62
CA ILE A 442 -5.50 -13.40 16.96
C ILE A 442 -6.63 -13.82 17.91
N PHE A 443 -7.83 -13.27 17.72
CA PHE A 443 -9.01 -13.62 18.51
C PHE A 443 -9.51 -15.02 18.19
N ASP A 444 -9.56 -15.39 16.89
CA ASP A 444 -9.97 -16.73 16.48
C ASP A 444 -9.02 -17.80 17.05
N LYS A 445 -7.71 -17.54 17.01
CA LYS A 445 -6.69 -18.45 17.56
C LYS A 445 -6.84 -18.67 19.06
N LEU A 446 -7.27 -17.64 19.78
CA LEU A 446 -7.47 -17.67 21.24
C LEU A 446 -8.89 -18.08 21.64
N GLY A 447 -9.77 -18.38 20.67
CA GLY A 447 -11.17 -18.74 20.95
C GLY A 447 -12.00 -17.59 21.55
N LEU A 448 -11.64 -16.34 21.27
CA LEU A 448 -12.29 -15.15 21.83
C LEU A 448 -13.46 -14.69 20.92
N THR A 449 -14.64 -14.55 21.51
CA THR A 449 -15.89 -14.19 20.81
C THR A 449 -16.54 -12.95 21.41
N GLU A 450 -17.45 -12.35 20.65
CA GLU A 450 -18.44 -11.40 21.16
C GLU A 450 -19.45 -12.12 22.08
N ASP A 451 -20.28 -11.36 22.80
CA ASP A 451 -21.26 -11.89 23.75
C ASP A 451 -22.33 -12.78 23.08
N ASP A 452 -22.58 -12.58 21.78
CA ASP A 452 -23.52 -13.37 20.97
C ASP A 452 -22.85 -14.62 20.35
N GLY A 453 -21.59 -14.90 20.69
CA GLY A 453 -20.80 -16.01 20.16
C GLY A 453 -20.20 -15.75 18.76
N SER A 454 -20.47 -14.60 18.15
CA SER A 454 -19.84 -14.22 16.89
C SER A 454 -18.36 -13.89 17.09
N ALA A 455 -17.56 -14.00 16.03
CA ALA A 455 -16.13 -13.80 16.14
C ALA A 455 -15.77 -12.32 16.32
N VAL A 456 -14.85 -12.01 17.26
CA VAL A 456 -14.38 -10.63 17.49
C VAL A 456 -13.64 -10.10 16.26
N ARG A 457 -13.98 -8.88 15.82
CA ARG A 457 -13.32 -8.22 14.68
C ARG A 457 -13.03 -6.77 15.00
N VAL A 458 -11.77 -6.39 14.88
CA VAL A 458 -11.30 -5.04 15.19
C VAL A 458 -10.57 -4.44 13.99
N THR A 459 -10.91 -3.21 13.65
CA THR A 459 -10.16 -2.38 12.71
C THR A 459 -9.30 -1.38 13.45
N THR A 460 -8.12 -1.07 12.91
CA THR A 460 -7.23 -0.03 13.45
C THR A 460 -7.87 1.37 13.54
N HIS A 461 -8.96 1.63 12.80
CA HIS A 461 -9.69 2.90 12.88
C HIS A 461 -10.59 2.98 14.13
N GLN A 462 -11.06 1.85 14.67
CA GLN A 462 -11.95 1.82 15.82
C GLN A 462 -11.27 2.35 17.09
N PHE A 463 -9.98 2.09 17.30
CA PHE A 463 -9.22 2.63 18.45
C PHE A 463 -9.32 4.17 18.53
N ARG A 464 -9.12 4.85 17.39
CA ARG A 464 -9.26 6.31 17.30
C ARG A 464 -10.70 6.77 17.53
N HIS A 465 -11.69 6.05 17.01
CA HIS A 465 -13.10 6.41 17.22
C HIS A 465 -13.53 6.24 18.68
N TYR A 466 -13.02 5.21 19.35
CA TYR A 466 -13.30 4.91 20.74
C TYR A 466 -12.86 6.07 21.65
N LEU A 467 -11.60 6.51 21.56
CA LEU A 467 -11.13 7.63 22.39
C LEU A 467 -11.85 8.94 22.09
N ASN A 468 -12.00 9.33 20.82
CA ASN A 468 -12.72 10.59 20.47
C ASN A 468 -14.21 10.59 20.88
N THR A 469 -14.72 9.47 21.39
CA THR A 469 -16.11 9.34 21.86
C THR A 469 -16.22 9.24 23.37
N ILE A 470 -15.16 8.84 24.06
CA ILE A 470 -15.15 8.62 25.51
C ILE A 470 -14.35 9.71 26.25
N ALA A 471 -13.34 10.28 25.60
CA ALA A 471 -12.72 11.55 25.97
C ALA A 471 -13.58 12.70 25.43
#